data_AF-A0A812TIU0-F1
#
_entry.id   AF-A0A812TIU0-F1
#
_cell.length_a   1.000
_cell.length_b   1.000
_cell.length_c   1.000
_cell.angle_alpha   90.00
_cell.angle_beta   90.00
_cell.angle_gamma   90.00
#
_symmetry.space_group_name_H-M   'P 1'
#
loop_
_entity.id
_entity.type
_entity.pdbx_description
1 polymer ?
#
loop_
_entity_poly.entity_id
_entity_poly.type
_entity_poly.pdbx_seq_one_letter_code
_entity_poly.pdbx_strand_id
1 'polypeptide(L)'
;VHSDVQHLADGLATENKKVQDDIQQMADGLATENEKVREDVQKLADRLATESKKAADAGSGEDAKSLLQEAKAEVQAVEKSAQSTAEHIQRLTDGLGADEPQETYEIHADAGIPWNAVWPCVILVALIYIYLAVGIFMPDPMGYERVDVDGRDPALVLAALLYWVVMPIALVTLGFGATCEEGAPNVAYITYGVCFVIHFACIFWAMTGSLKRRLHDSTPKLIFMLGLAALEHFDMASDALFTGTSAACSEQITSLWLQSWHEVPGGDLMVPVLDKMGFSGVALMLFVTAAYVPQLLCVYAPFAPVGSPAFALMIILWAAFGWLEGLTVMVAVYFAVVCTEPGRLQMNALRRRVASGDEELVLFIGAEVVQLDEEDVEARMHVIIGTKLVLENLLQLWLQSSYLSLSFETMDSFARLQAMASIGVGLLVAGGKGLQLSAFLLPILMKDPGSVCRDFDPLLLFLGVIGVGMMLAGFGGLAWIVAKVVFVFRCESHVWNLTTGCVSPET
;
A
#
# COMPACT_ATOMS: atom_id res chain seq x y z
N VAL A 1 15.10 38.57 20.09
CA VAL A 1 14.97 37.13 19.77
C VAL A 1 13.60 36.57 20.14
N HIS A 2 13.24 36.32 21.42
CA HIS A 2 11.93 35.76 21.75
C HIS A 2 10.75 36.63 21.27
N SER A 3 10.82 37.96 21.46
CA SER A 3 9.82 38.90 20.94
C SER A 3 9.73 38.94 19.42
N ASP A 4 10.85 38.71 18.71
CA ASP A 4 10.88 38.75 17.25
C ASP A 4 10.33 37.44 16.66
N VAL A 5 10.62 36.31 17.30
CA VAL A 5 10.05 35.00 16.97
C VAL A 5 8.53 34.99 17.19
N GLN A 6 8.06 35.59 18.29
CA GLN A 6 6.63 35.73 18.56
C GLN A 6 5.93 36.56 17.46
N HIS A 7 6.52 37.70 17.07
CA HIS A 7 5.96 38.55 16.02
C HIS A 7 5.96 37.88 14.65
N LEU A 8 6.97 37.05 14.35
CA LEU A 8 7.01 36.27 13.10
C LEU A 8 5.94 35.17 13.09
N ALA A 9 5.76 34.48 14.22
CA ALA A 9 4.73 33.45 14.38
C ALA A 9 3.31 34.03 14.26
N ASP A 10 3.05 35.19 14.87
CA ASP A 10 1.77 35.89 14.76
C ASP A 10 1.50 36.38 13.31
N GLY A 11 2.55 36.80 12.60
CA GLY A 11 2.49 37.16 11.18
C GLY A 11 2.11 35.96 10.30
N LEU A 12 2.81 34.84 10.45
CA LEU A 12 2.53 33.60 9.72
C LEU A 12 1.13 33.04 10.03
N ALA A 13 0.70 33.10 11.29
CA ALA A 13 -0.65 32.69 11.68
C ALA A 13 -1.73 33.55 11.01
N THR A 14 -1.48 34.85 10.86
CA THR A 14 -2.40 35.78 10.20
C THR A 14 -2.47 35.54 8.69
N GLU A 15 -1.33 35.34 8.03
CA GLU A 15 -1.29 35.02 6.60
C GLU A 15 -1.91 33.66 6.29
N ASN A 16 -1.61 32.63 7.09
CA ASN A 16 -2.19 31.30 6.92
C ASN A 16 -3.72 31.33 7.07
N LYS A 17 -4.23 32.07 8.08
CA LYS A 17 -5.68 32.27 8.24
C LYS A 17 -6.31 32.95 7.04
N LYS A 18 -5.65 33.97 6.48
CA LYS A 18 -6.14 34.67 5.28
C LYS A 18 -6.22 33.72 4.08
N VAL A 19 -5.17 32.93 3.84
CA VAL A 19 -5.15 31.92 2.76
C VAL A 19 -6.28 30.90 2.97
N GLN A 20 -6.50 30.46 4.20
CA GLN A 20 -7.58 29.53 4.53
C GLN A 20 -8.98 30.13 4.27
N ASP A 21 -9.20 31.40 4.63
CA ASP A 21 -10.45 32.11 4.38
C ASP A 21 -10.70 32.28 2.86
N ASP A 22 -9.65 32.61 2.09
CA ASP A 22 -9.73 32.74 0.62
C ASP A 22 -10.04 31.39 -0.05
N ILE A 23 -9.41 30.29 0.40
CA ILE A 23 -9.70 28.92 -0.08
C ILE A 23 -11.15 28.53 0.22
N GLN A 24 -11.63 28.79 1.43
CA GLN A 24 -13.00 28.47 1.81
C GLN A 24 -14.01 29.25 0.97
N GLN A 25 -13.76 30.54 0.73
CA GLN A 25 -14.63 31.37 -0.10
C GLN A 25 -14.69 30.86 -1.55
N MET A 26 -13.58 30.40 -2.12
CA MET A 26 -13.55 29.79 -3.45
C MET A 26 -14.31 28.46 -3.48
N ALA A 27 -14.14 27.60 -2.47
CA ALA A 27 -14.84 26.33 -2.36
C ALA A 27 -16.36 26.52 -2.30
N ASP A 28 -16.83 27.49 -1.52
CA ASP A 28 -18.26 27.83 -1.41
C ASP A 28 -18.82 28.37 -2.74
N GLY A 29 -18.01 29.15 -3.49
CA GLY A 29 -18.34 29.61 -4.84
C GLY A 29 -18.51 28.45 -5.83
N LEU A 30 -17.54 27.52 -5.86
CA LEU A 30 -17.57 26.32 -6.70
C LEU A 30 -18.76 25.40 -6.37
N ALA A 31 -19.08 25.21 -5.09
CA ALA A 31 -20.23 24.43 -4.66
C ALA A 31 -21.54 25.04 -5.16
N THR A 32 -21.68 26.37 -5.08
CA THR A 32 -22.85 27.10 -5.55
C THR A 32 -23.03 26.99 -7.07
N GLU A 33 -21.94 27.11 -7.85
CA GLU A 33 -22.00 26.96 -9.32
C GLU A 33 -22.33 25.52 -9.73
N ASN A 34 -21.78 24.51 -9.05
CA ASN A 34 -22.08 23.10 -9.33
C ASN A 34 -23.56 22.76 -9.05
N GLU A 35 -24.12 23.26 -7.96
CA GLU A 35 -25.54 23.03 -7.66
C GLU A 35 -26.44 23.68 -8.72
N LYS A 36 -26.07 24.85 -9.22
CA LYS A 36 -26.79 25.50 -10.33
C LYS A 36 -26.74 24.67 -11.61
N VAL A 37 -25.57 24.15 -11.99
CA VAL A 37 -25.44 23.26 -13.17
C VAL A 37 -26.27 22.00 -13.00
N ARG A 38 -26.27 21.42 -11.79
CA ARG A 38 -27.09 20.24 -11.46
C ARG A 38 -28.58 20.51 -11.62
N GLU A 39 -29.08 21.64 -11.10
CA GLU A 39 -30.47 22.05 -11.28
C GLU A 39 -30.84 22.25 -12.75
N ASP A 40 -29.97 22.88 -13.54
CA ASP A 40 -30.22 23.14 -14.96
C ASP A 40 -30.27 21.83 -15.77
N VAL A 41 -29.38 20.88 -15.47
CA VAL A 41 -29.39 19.54 -16.08
C VAL A 41 -30.65 18.76 -15.71
N GLN A 42 -31.08 18.83 -14.44
CA GLN A 42 -32.30 18.15 -13.99
C GLN A 42 -33.54 18.75 -14.67
N LYS A 43 -33.65 20.08 -14.75
CA LYS A 43 -34.73 20.78 -15.46
C LYS A 43 -34.78 20.40 -16.93
N LEU A 44 -33.61 20.24 -17.58
CA LEU A 44 -33.53 19.78 -18.97
C LEU A 44 -34.01 18.33 -19.09
N ALA A 45 -33.58 17.44 -18.21
CA ALA A 45 -33.99 16.03 -18.23
C ALA A 45 -35.52 15.88 -18.07
N ASP A 46 -36.12 16.62 -17.14
CA ASP A 46 -37.57 16.58 -16.90
C ASP A 46 -38.37 17.10 -18.11
N ARG A 47 -37.87 18.15 -18.79
CA ARG A 47 -38.47 18.64 -20.03
C ARG A 47 -38.32 17.65 -21.17
N LEU A 48 -37.13 17.08 -21.38
CA LEU A 48 -36.91 16.07 -22.42
C LEU A 48 -37.79 14.84 -22.21
N ALA A 49 -38.01 14.41 -20.97
CA ALA A 49 -38.94 13.34 -20.66
C ALA A 49 -40.39 13.71 -21.03
N THR A 50 -40.80 14.96 -20.76
CA THR A 50 -42.12 15.48 -21.11
C THR A 50 -42.32 15.59 -22.62
N GLU A 51 -41.33 16.12 -23.34
CA GLU A 51 -41.36 16.29 -24.79
C GLU A 51 -41.27 14.96 -25.52
N SER A 52 -40.47 14.01 -25.02
CA SER A 52 -40.43 12.63 -25.54
C SER A 52 -41.81 11.96 -25.46
N LYS A 53 -42.52 12.15 -24.33
CA LYS A 53 -43.89 11.64 -24.17
C LYS A 53 -44.85 12.30 -25.15
N LYS A 54 -44.80 13.63 -25.32
CA LYS A 54 -45.62 14.34 -26.32
C LYS A 54 -45.34 13.88 -27.74
N ALA A 55 -44.07 13.65 -28.08
CA ALA A 55 -43.66 13.16 -29.40
C ALA A 55 -44.16 11.74 -29.66
N ALA A 56 -44.20 10.88 -28.64
CA ALA A 56 -44.79 9.54 -28.75
C ALA A 56 -46.32 9.59 -28.96
N ASP A 57 -46.99 10.59 -28.38
CA ASP A 57 -48.44 10.80 -28.51
C ASP A 57 -48.82 11.57 -29.79
N ALA A 58 -47.86 12.22 -30.47
CA ALA A 58 -48.09 12.97 -31.70
C ALA A 58 -48.26 12.03 -32.91
N GLY A 59 -49.48 11.97 -33.45
CA GLY A 59 -49.83 11.09 -34.57
C GLY A 59 -49.25 11.49 -35.95
N SER A 60 -48.49 12.58 -36.04
CA SER A 60 -47.89 13.08 -37.28
C SER A 60 -46.37 13.24 -37.15
N GLY A 61 -45.63 12.80 -38.17
CA GLY A 61 -44.16 12.88 -38.16
C GLY A 61 -43.58 14.30 -38.26
N GLU A 62 -44.39 15.30 -38.64
CA GLU A 62 -43.95 16.71 -38.66
C GLU A 62 -43.90 17.32 -37.26
N ASP A 63 -44.90 17.03 -36.41
CA ASP A 63 -44.93 17.53 -35.03
C ASP A 63 -43.79 16.95 -34.19
N ALA A 64 -43.49 15.65 -34.37
CA ALA A 64 -42.34 15.03 -33.71
C ALA A 64 -41.00 15.66 -34.13
N LYS A 65 -40.90 16.14 -35.38
CA LYS A 65 -39.68 16.78 -35.90
C LYS A 65 -39.49 18.18 -35.33
N SER A 66 -40.56 18.96 -35.12
CA SER A 66 -40.43 20.27 -34.47
C SER A 66 -40.02 20.14 -33.01
N LEU A 67 -40.59 19.18 -32.27
CA LEU A 67 -40.22 18.92 -30.86
C LEU A 67 -38.76 18.46 -30.73
N LEU A 68 -38.27 17.64 -31.67
CA LEU A 68 -36.86 17.23 -31.69
C LEU A 68 -35.90 18.41 -31.95
N GLN A 69 -36.30 19.38 -32.79
CA GLN A 69 -35.47 20.56 -33.04
C GLN A 69 -35.42 21.50 -31.83
N GLU A 70 -36.53 21.66 -31.11
CA GLU A 70 -36.58 22.43 -29.87
C GLU A 70 -35.72 21.80 -28.77
N ALA A 71 -35.87 20.49 -28.56
CA ALA A 71 -35.02 19.71 -27.64
C ALA A 71 -33.52 19.84 -27.96
N LYS A 72 -33.16 19.82 -29.25
CA LYS A 72 -31.76 20.01 -29.68
C LYS A 72 -31.24 21.41 -29.36
N ALA A 73 -32.06 22.45 -29.51
CA ALA A 73 -31.67 23.82 -29.18
C ALA A 73 -31.46 23.99 -27.67
N GLU A 74 -32.29 23.37 -26.83
CA GLU A 74 -32.12 23.41 -25.37
C GLU A 74 -30.86 22.65 -24.91
N VAL A 75 -30.56 21.48 -25.47
CA VAL A 75 -29.32 20.74 -25.18
C VAL A 75 -28.08 21.59 -25.50
N GLN A 76 -28.10 22.30 -26.64
CA GLN A 76 -27.00 23.21 -27.00
C GLN A 76 -26.87 24.42 -26.06
N ALA A 77 -27.96 24.88 -25.45
CA ALA A 77 -27.90 25.95 -24.46
C ALA A 77 -27.26 25.47 -23.15
N VAL A 78 -27.58 24.26 -22.70
CA VAL A 78 -26.96 23.65 -21.50
C VAL A 78 -25.48 23.34 -21.74
N GLU A 79 -25.12 22.85 -22.93
CA GLU A 79 -23.72 22.64 -23.32
C GLU A 79 -22.89 23.93 -23.23
N LYS A 80 -23.42 25.05 -23.74
CA LYS A 80 -22.77 26.37 -23.62
C LYS A 80 -22.64 26.85 -22.18
N SER A 81 -23.65 26.59 -21.34
CA SER A 81 -23.61 26.93 -19.91
C SER A 81 -22.50 26.14 -19.20
N ALA A 82 -22.44 24.83 -19.43
CA ALA A 82 -21.39 23.97 -18.87
C ALA A 82 -19.99 24.37 -19.36
N GLN A 83 -19.85 24.73 -20.62
CA GLN A 83 -18.59 25.22 -21.18
C GLN A 83 -18.15 26.55 -20.54
N SER A 84 -19.08 27.48 -20.29
CA SER A 84 -18.79 28.72 -19.58
C SER A 84 -18.35 28.47 -18.13
N THR A 85 -18.94 27.48 -17.44
CA THR A 85 -18.50 27.10 -16.09
C THR A 85 -17.09 26.48 -16.13
N ALA A 86 -16.80 25.60 -17.10
CA ALA A 86 -15.48 25.03 -17.27
C ALA A 86 -14.40 26.10 -17.52
N GLU A 87 -14.69 27.11 -18.35
CA GLU A 87 -13.80 28.25 -18.56
C GLU A 87 -13.59 29.10 -17.29
N HIS A 88 -14.63 29.25 -16.46
CA HIS A 88 -14.51 29.98 -15.20
C HIS A 88 -13.63 29.23 -14.19
N ILE A 89 -13.80 27.91 -14.07
CA ILE A 89 -12.93 27.05 -13.26
C ILE A 89 -11.49 27.15 -13.74
N GLN A 90 -11.26 27.07 -15.05
CA GLN A 90 -9.91 27.19 -15.61
C GLN A 90 -9.27 28.54 -15.25
N ARG A 91 -10.00 29.66 -15.33
CA ARG A 91 -9.46 30.98 -14.94
C ARG A 91 -9.15 31.08 -13.44
N LEU A 92 -9.94 30.44 -12.59
CA LEU A 92 -9.67 30.38 -11.15
C LEU A 92 -8.41 29.53 -10.89
N THR A 93 -8.25 28.40 -11.59
CA THR A 93 -7.04 27.58 -11.53
C THR A 93 -5.80 28.32 -12.04
N ASP A 94 -5.90 29.02 -13.17
CA ASP A 94 -4.80 29.81 -13.73
C ASP A 94 -4.43 30.98 -12.81
N GLY A 95 -5.41 31.62 -12.16
CA GLY A 95 -5.19 32.69 -11.17
C GLY A 95 -4.55 32.21 -9.87
N LEU A 96 -4.57 30.90 -9.58
CA LEU A 96 -3.99 30.29 -8.39
C LEU A 96 -2.52 29.86 -8.57
N GLY A 97 -1.94 29.92 -9.78
CA GLY A 97 -0.57 29.43 -9.95
C GLY A 97 0.14 29.65 -11.29
N ALA A 98 -0.32 30.52 -12.19
CA ALA A 98 0.28 30.62 -13.53
C ALA A 98 1.58 31.47 -13.65
N ASP A 99 2.04 32.14 -12.58
CA ASP A 99 3.32 32.87 -12.60
C ASP A 99 4.47 32.12 -11.91
N GLU A 100 4.22 30.95 -11.30
CA GLU A 100 5.32 30.03 -11.04
C GLU A 100 5.67 29.33 -12.36
N PRO A 101 6.93 29.45 -12.81
CA PRO A 101 7.36 28.81 -14.04
C PRO A 101 6.96 27.34 -13.94
N GLN A 102 6.23 26.87 -14.95
CA GLN A 102 5.92 25.47 -15.15
C GLN A 102 7.28 24.76 -15.22
N GLU A 103 7.80 24.33 -14.07
CA GLU A 103 8.90 23.40 -14.01
C GLU A 103 8.35 22.17 -14.70
N THR A 104 8.70 22.04 -15.98
CA THR A 104 8.66 20.76 -16.66
C THR A 104 9.29 19.80 -15.68
N TYR A 105 8.50 18.84 -15.19
CA TYR A 105 8.96 17.68 -14.44
C TYR A 105 9.95 16.92 -15.32
N GLU A 106 11.15 17.48 -15.48
CA GLU A 106 12.32 16.73 -15.87
C GLU A 106 12.53 15.80 -14.69
N ILE A 107 12.15 14.54 -14.89
CA ILE A 107 12.59 13.45 -14.03
C ILE A 107 14.10 13.63 -13.96
N HIS A 108 14.60 14.16 -12.84
CA HIS A 108 16.02 14.36 -12.63
C HIS A 108 16.64 12.97 -12.71
N ALA A 109 17.17 12.62 -13.88
CA ALA A 109 17.81 11.33 -14.11
C ALA A 109 19.04 11.15 -13.21
N ASP A 110 19.50 12.24 -12.59
CA ASP A 110 20.56 12.33 -11.60
C ASP A 110 20.09 12.15 -10.15
N ALA A 111 18.80 11.88 -9.90
CA ALA A 111 18.22 11.68 -8.56
C ALA A 111 18.69 10.37 -7.92
N GLY A 112 19.99 10.20 -7.70
CA GLY A 112 20.62 9.21 -6.83
C GLY A 112 20.09 7.78 -6.92
N ILE A 113 19.49 7.38 -8.05
CA ILE A 113 18.70 6.14 -8.12
C ILE A 113 19.67 5.00 -7.84
N PRO A 114 19.41 4.16 -6.81
CA PRO A 114 20.27 3.06 -6.47
C PRO A 114 20.10 1.95 -7.51
N TRP A 115 20.64 2.14 -8.72
CA TRP A 115 20.51 1.20 -9.84
C TRP A 115 20.98 -0.21 -9.47
N ASN A 116 21.93 -0.29 -8.53
CA ASN A 116 22.37 -1.55 -7.94
C ASN A 116 21.24 -2.32 -7.25
N ALA A 117 20.26 -1.63 -6.65
CA ALA A 117 19.04 -2.16 -6.02
C ALA A 117 17.85 -2.30 -6.98
N VAL A 118 17.69 -1.35 -7.91
CA VAL A 118 16.57 -1.35 -8.86
C VAL A 118 16.63 -2.55 -9.81
N TRP A 119 17.79 -2.81 -10.44
CA TRP A 119 17.88 -3.89 -11.44
C TRP A 119 17.55 -5.29 -10.88
N PRO A 120 18.09 -5.72 -9.74
CA PRO A 120 17.73 -7.01 -9.13
C PRO A 120 16.25 -7.11 -8.80
N CYS A 121 15.66 -6.02 -8.27
CA CYS A 121 14.25 -5.98 -7.95
C CYS A 121 13.38 -6.15 -9.20
N VAL A 122 13.69 -5.41 -10.26
CA VAL A 122 12.99 -5.51 -11.55
C VAL A 122 13.12 -6.92 -12.14
N ILE A 123 14.33 -7.49 -12.14
CA ILE A 123 14.56 -8.84 -12.66
C ILE A 123 13.80 -9.88 -11.83
N LEU A 124 13.83 -9.77 -10.50
CA LEU A 124 13.12 -10.68 -9.61
C LEU A 124 11.61 -10.64 -9.86
N VAL A 125 11.02 -9.44 -9.93
CA VAL A 125 9.59 -9.25 -10.22
C VAL A 125 9.24 -9.78 -11.60
N ALA A 126 10.07 -9.51 -12.62
CA ALA A 126 9.87 -10.03 -13.97
C ALA A 126 9.91 -11.57 -14.01
N LEU A 127 10.87 -12.19 -13.31
CA LEU A 127 10.97 -13.65 -13.21
C LEU A 127 9.74 -14.25 -12.53
N ILE A 128 9.20 -13.60 -11.51
CA ILE A 128 7.98 -14.06 -10.84
C ILE A 128 6.77 -13.93 -11.76
N TYR A 129 6.63 -12.83 -12.51
CA TYR A 129 5.57 -12.71 -13.49
C TYR A 129 5.68 -13.73 -14.61
N ILE A 130 6.90 -14.01 -15.08
CA ILE A 130 7.12 -15.09 -16.05
C ILE A 130 6.72 -16.43 -15.43
N TYR A 131 7.10 -16.71 -14.18
CA TYR A 131 6.71 -17.94 -13.48
C TYR A 131 5.18 -18.06 -13.35
N LEU A 132 4.49 -17.00 -12.92
CA LEU A 132 3.04 -16.97 -12.81
C LEU A 132 2.37 -17.14 -14.18
N ALA A 133 2.84 -16.42 -15.20
CA ALA A 133 2.34 -16.54 -16.56
C ALA A 133 2.54 -17.95 -17.12
N VAL A 134 3.73 -18.54 -16.95
CA VAL A 134 4.02 -19.92 -17.36
C VAL A 134 3.12 -20.90 -16.62
N GLY A 135 2.93 -20.74 -15.31
CA GLY A 135 2.05 -21.57 -14.50
C GLY A 135 0.56 -21.46 -14.88
N ILE A 136 0.12 -20.31 -15.39
CA ILE A 136 -1.26 -20.08 -15.87
C ILE A 136 -1.43 -20.59 -17.32
N PHE A 137 -0.45 -20.33 -18.19
CA PHE A 137 -0.60 -20.52 -19.64
C PHE A 137 -0.12 -21.87 -20.14
N MET A 138 0.83 -22.54 -19.48
CA MET A 138 1.28 -23.85 -19.96
C MET A 138 0.29 -24.96 -19.56
N PRO A 139 -0.11 -25.84 -20.51
CA PRO A 139 -0.86 -27.05 -20.18
C PRO A 139 0.01 -27.89 -19.24
N ASP A 140 -0.52 -28.20 -18.06
CA ASP A 140 0.28 -28.74 -16.97
C ASP A 140 0.84 -30.12 -17.38
N PRO A 141 2.18 -30.30 -17.49
CA PRO A 141 2.78 -31.60 -17.79
C PRO A 141 2.51 -32.63 -16.68
N MET A 142 1.98 -32.21 -15.54
CA MET A 142 1.61 -33.05 -14.41
C MET A 142 0.11 -33.43 -14.39
N GLY A 143 -0.63 -33.18 -15.48
CA GLY A 143 -1.98 -33.74 -15.69
C GLY A 143 -3.10 -32.96 -15.02
N TYR A 144 -2.93 -31.66 -14.80
CA TYR A 144 -3.97 -30.82 -14.21
C TYR A 144 -4.85 -30.19 -15.30
N GLU A 145 -6.17 -30.28 -15.11
CA GLU A 145 -7.12 -29.45 -15.86
C GLU A 145 -6.96 -27.99 -15.42
N ARG A 146 -6.90 -27.06 -16.38
CA ARG A 146 -7.07 -25.63 -16.08
C ARG A 146 -8.38 -25.50 -15.28
N VAL A 147 -8.31 -24.83 -14.14
CA VAL A 147 -9.54 -24.38 -13.48
C VAL A 147 -10.27 -23.54 -14.51
N ASP A 148 -11.45 -24.00 -14.92
CA ASP A 148 -12.20 -23.43 -16.02
C ASP A 148 -12.43 -21.94 -15.72
N VAL A 149 -11.66 -21.08 -16.37
CA VAL A 149 -11.65 -19.63 -16.14
C VAL A 149 -12.98 -19.03 -16.60
N ASP A 150 -13.73 -19.78 -17.41
CA ASP A 150 -15.01 -19.43 -17.99
C ASP A 150 -16.11 -19.11 -16.96
N GLY A 151 -15.88 -19.39 -15.67
CA GLY A 151 -16.79 -19.04 -14.57
C GLY A 151 -16.34 -17.91 -13.63
N ARG A 152 -15.11 -17.39 -13.73
CA ARG A 152 -14.67 -16.29 -12.83
C ARG A 152 -15.07 -14.94 -13.38
N ASP A 153 -15.63 -14.09 -12.52
CA ASP A 153 -15.98 -12.72 -12.87
C ASP A 153 -14.73 -11.97 -13.36
N PRO A 154 -14.68 -11.49 -14.62
CA PRO A 154 -13.58 -10.67 -15.13
C PRO A 154 -13.23 -9.49 -14.22
N ALA A 155 -14.18 -9.01 -13.42
CA ALA A 155 -13.95 -7.99 -12.40
C ALA A 155 -12.90 -8.44 -11.36
N LEU A 156 -12.94 -9.68 -10.88
CA LEU A 156 -11.97 -10.17 -9.88
C LEU A 156 -10.55 -10.28 -10.46
N VAL A 157 -10.43 -10.68 -11.73
CA VAL A 157 -9.14 -10.74 -12.41
C VAL A 157 -8.57 -9.33 -12.56
N LEU A 158 -9.41 -8.36 -12.95
CA LEU A 158 -9.01 -6.96 -13.03
C LEU A 158 -8.62 -6.40 -11.66
N ALA A 159 -9.39 -6.69 -10.61
CA ALA A 159 -9.09 -6.29 -9.24
C ALA A 159 -7.71 -6.81 -8.81
N ALA A 160 -7.44 -8.10 -9.01
CA ALA A 160 -6.16 -8.72 -8.69
C ALA A 160 -5.01 -8.08 -9.51
N LEU A 161 -5.20 -7.86 -10.82
CA LEU A 161 -4.19 -7.20 -11.66
C LEU A 161 -3.88 -5.78 -11.16
N LEU A 162 -4.90 -5.01 -10.81
CA LEU A 162 -4.73 -3.66 -10.30
C LEU A 162 -3.91 -3.65 -9.01
N TYR A 163 -4.28 -4.51 -8.06
CA TYR A 163 -3.64 -4.55 -6.74
C TYR A 163 -2.22 -5.14 -6.78
N TRP A 164 -2.00 -6.22 -7.51
CA TRP A 164 -0.74 -6.97 -7.48
C TRP A 164 0.27 -6.56 -8.55
N VAL A 165 -0.12 -5.74 -9.52
CA VAL A 165 0.75 -5.39 -10.65
C VAL A 165 0.73 -3.90 -10.89
N VAL A 166 -0.44 -3.35 -11.23
CA VAL A 166 -0.51 -1.97 -11.73
C VAL A 166 -0.18 -0.98 -10.62
N MET A 167 -0.81 -1.10 -9.44
CA MET A 167 -0.62 -0.16 -8.33
C MET A 167 0.80 -0.16 -7.78
N PRO A 168 1.41 -1.30 -7.38
CA PRO A 168 2.77 -1.29 -6.82
C PRO A 168 3.78 -0.70 -7.80
N ILE A 169 3.71 -1.07 -9.09
CA ILE A 169 4.61 -0.55 -10.12
C ILE A 169 4.39 0.96 -10.33
N ALA A 170 3.14 1.40 -10.45
CA ALA A 170 2.82 2.81 -10.62
C ALA A 170 3.28 3.64 -9.41
N LEU A 171 3.08 3.16 -8.19
CA LEU A 171 3.44 3.87 -6.97
C LEU A 171 4.94 3.95 -6.75
N VAL A 172 5.67 2.86 -6.99
CA VAL A 172 7.14 2.90 -6.96
C VAL A 172 7.66 3.88 -8.01
N THR A 173 7.12 3.85 -9.24
CA THR A 173 7.55 4.72 -10.34
C THR A 173 7.25 6.19 -10.07
N LEU A 174 6.03 6.50 -9.63
CA LEU A 174 5.62 7.88 -9.32
C LEU A 174 6.30 8.39 -8.04
N GLY A 175 6.62 7.49 -7.10
CA GLY A 175 7.38 7.82 -5.90
C GLY A 175 8.78 8.34 -6.21
N PHE A 176 9.42 7.93 -7.32
CA PHE A 176 10.71 8.50 -7.75
C PHE A 176 10.60 9.97 -8.20
N GLY A 177 9.39 10.49 -8.43
CA GLY A 177 9.15 11.92 -8.64
C GLY A 177 9.04 12.72 -7.34
N ALA A 178 9.30 12.11 -6.18
CA ALA A 178 9.32 12.80 -4.90
C ALA A 178 10.51 13.73 -4.76
N THR A 179 10.35 14.77 -3.95
CA THR A 179 11.44 15.61 -3.44
C THR A 179 11.61 15.34 -1.94
N CYS A 180 12.76 15.72 -1.37
CA CYS A 180 12.98 15.52 0.05
C CYS A 180 12.11 16.47 0.89
N GLU A 181 11.87 17.66 0.35
CA GLU A 181 11.11 18.74 0.96
C GLU A 181 9.61 18.48 0.91
N GLU A 182 9.05 18.16 -0.26
CA GLU A 182 7.60 18.06 -0.48
C GLU A 182 7.06 16.63 -0.31
N GLY A 183 7.96 15.63 -0.26
CA GLY A 183 7.58 14.22 -0.13
C GLY A 183 7.03 13.65 -1.45
N ALA A 184 6.05 12.75 -1.34
CA ALA A 184 5.51 12.06 -2.51
C ALA A 184 4.63 13.02 -3.36
N PRO A 185 4.74 12.98 -4.70
CA PRO A 185 4.01 13.91 -5.54
C PRO A 185 2.51 13.58 -5.53
N ASN A 186 1.66 14.62 -5.58
CA ASN A 186 0.20 14.48 -5.53
C ASN A 186 -0.36 13.54 -6.61
N VAL A 187 0.28 13.47 -7.78
CA VAL A 187 -0.10 12.55 -8.87
C VAL A 187 -0.06 11.08 -8.45
N ALA A 188 0.82 10.71 -7.51
CA ALA A 188 0.95 9.35 -7.01
C ALA A 188 -0.28 8.97 -6.17
N TYR A 189 -0.73 9.87 -5.29
CA TYR A 189 -1.96 9.68 -4.49
C TYR A 189 -3.23 9.68 -5.35
N ILE A 190 -3.30 10.54 -6.38
CA ILE A 190 -4.43 10.55 -7.32
C ILE A 190 -4.49 9.22 -8.09
N THR A 191 -3.35 8.77 -8.61
CA THR A 191 -3.25 7.49 -9.34
C THR A 191 -3.65 6.33 -8.43
N TYR A 192 -3.14 6.30 -7.20
CA TYR A 192 -3.55 5.33 -6.19
C TYR A 192 -5.06 5.33 -5.96
N GLY A 193 -5.64 6.51 -5.68
CA GLY A 193 -7.06 6.65 -5.38
C GLY A 193 -7.95 6.16 -6.52
N VAL A 194 -7.60 6.46 -7.77
CA VAL A 194 -8.33 5.97 -8.96
C VAL A 194 -8.24 4.44 -9.05
N CYS A 195 -7.04 3.87 -8.97
CA CYS A 195 -6.87 2.41 -9.04
C CYS A 195 -7.57 1.69 -7.87
N PHE A 196 -7.50 2.25 -6.67
CA PHE A 196 -8.16 1.75 -5.46
C PHE A 196 -9.69 1.72 -5.63
N VAL A 197 -10.30 2.81 -6.12
CA VAL A 197 -11.75 2.86 -6.37
C VAL A 197 -12.17 1.82 -7.41
N ILE A 198 -11.41 1.68 -8.51
CA ILE A 198 -11.72 0.68 -9.53
C ILE A 198 -11.58 -0.73 -8.96
N HIS A 199 -10.53 -1.00 -8.18
CA HIS A 199 -10.30 -2.28 -7.51
C HIS A 199 -11.48 -2.66 -6.60
N PHE A 200 -11.88 -1.76 -5.69
CA PHE A 200 -12.99 -2.00 -4.77
C PHE A 200 -14.33 -2.10 -5.50
N ALA A 201 -14.55 -1.33 -6.58
CA ALA A 201 -15.74 -1.47 -7.41
C ALA A 201 -15.81 -2.86 -8.07
N CYS A 202 -14.68 -3.39 -8.52
CA CYS A 202 -14.60 -4.74 -9.09
C CYS A 202 -14.88 -5.83 -8.04
N ILE A 203 -14.30 -5.71 -6.83
CA ILE A 203 -14.61 -6.64 -5.73
C ILE A 203 -16.10 -6.55 -5.36
N PHE A 204 -16.63 -5.35 -5.22
CA PHE A 204 -18.04 -5.14 -4.89
C PHE A 204 -18.96 -5.73 -5.95
N TRP A 205 -18.69 -5.49 -7.24
CA TRP A 205 -19.45 -6.07 -8.34
C TRP A 205 -19.47 -7.60 -8.27
N ALA A 206 -18.30 -8.22 -8.11
CA ALA A 206 -18.18 -9.67 -7.99
C ALA A 206 -18.96 -10.22 -6.79
N MET A 207 -18.89 -9.55 -5.64
CA MET A 207 -19.68 -9.91 -4.46
C MET A 207 -21.19 -9.79 -4.69
N THR A 208 -21.65 -8.76 -5.42
CA THR A 208 -23.10 -8.62 -5.70
C THR A 208 -23.64 -9.71 -6.64
N GLY A 209 -22.79 -10.26 -7.51
CA GLY A 209 -23.16 -11.33 -8.44
C GLY A 209 -23.22 -12.72 -7.80
N SER A 210 -22.18 -13.11 -7.06
CA SER A 210 -22.05 -14.46 -6.48
C SER A 210 -22.73 -14.61 -5.11
N LEU A 211 -22.75 -13.54 -4.31
CA LEU A 211 -22.85 -13.63 -2.85
C LEU A 211 -24.21 -13.16 -2.31
N LYS A 212 -25.12 -12.71 -3.19
CA LYS A 212 -26.46 -12.18 -2.88
C LYS A 212 -27.35 -13.10 -2.05
N ARG A 213 -27.09 -14.41 -1.99
CA ARG A 213 -27.87 -15.38 -1.19
C ARG A 213 -27.32 -15.66 0.22
N ARG A 214 -26.03 -15.43 0.49
CA ARG A 214 -25.41 -15.75 1.80
C ARG A 214 -25.08 -14.51 2.65
N LEU A 215 -24.94 -13.34 2.03
CA LEU A 215 -24.47 -12.13 2.72
C LEU A 215 -25.52 -11.41 3.60
N HIS A 216 -26.81 -11.72 3.42
CA HIS A 216 -27.88 -10.94 4.05
C HIS A 216 -27.90 -11.04 5.59
N ASP A 217 -27.26 -12.07 6.16
CA ASP A 217 -27.18 -12.28 7.61
C ASP A 217 -25.92 -11.67 8.26
N SER A 218 -24.98 -11.09 7.49
CA SER A 218 -23.66 -10.69 8.01
C SER A 218 -23.12 -9.34 7.51
N THR A 219 -23.99 -8.38 7.16
CA THR A 219 -23.56 -7.06 6.66
C THR A 219 -22.50 -6.34 7.52
N PRO A 220 -22.60 -6.31 8.87
CA PRO A 220 -21.58 -5.65 9.69
C PRO A 220 -20.20 -6.33 9.60
N LYS A 221 -20.18 -7.67 9.52
CA LYS A 221 -18.94 -8.43 9.34
C LYS A 221 -18.32 -8.04 8.00
N LEU A 222 -19.09 -8.02 6.92
CA LEU A 222 -18.57 -7.62 5.60
C LEU A 222 -17.97 -6.21 5.61
N ILE A 223 -18.68 -5.22 6.17
CA ILE A 223 -18.19 -3.84 6.23
C ILE A 223 -16.85 -3.79 6.99
N PHE A 224 -16.76 -4.49 8.11
CA PHE A 224 -15.53 -4.58 8.88
C PHE A 224 -14.38 -5.19 8.07
N MET A 225 -14.65 -6.27 7.33
CA MET A 225 -13.66 -6.97 6.49
C MET A 225 -13.17 -6.07 5.35
N LEU A 226 -14.09 -5.35 4.69
CA LEU A 226 -13.74 -4.37 3.66
C LEU A 226 -12.91 -3.22 4.22
N GLY A 227 -13.21 -2.79 5.46
CA GLY A 227 -12.40 -1.79 6.16
C GLY A 227 -10.97 -2.28 6.44
N LEU A 228 -10.80 -3.52 6.89
CA LEU A 228 -9.47 -4.13 7.06
C LEU A 228 -8.73 -4.27 5.73
N ALA A 229 -9.40 -4.74 4.68
CA ALA A 229 -8.83 -4.83 3.34
C ALA A 229 -8.37 -3.47 2.81
N ALA A 230 -9.15 -2.40 3.07
CA ALA A 230 -8.76 -1.05 2.69
C ALA A 230 -7.51 -0.58 3.45
N LEU A 231 -7.38 -0.90 4.74
CA LEU A 231 -6.18 -0.58 5.52
C LEU A 231 -4.94 -1.31 4.99
N GLU A 232 -5.05 -2.58 4.63
CA GLU A 232 -3.94 -3.32 3.99
C GLU A 232 -3.54 -2.73 2.64
N HIS A 233 -4.53 -2.28 1.86
CA HIS A 233 -4.27 -1.53 0.63
C HIS A 233 -3.50 -0.24 0.87
N PHE A 234 -3.85 0.50 1.92
CA PHE A 234 -3.16 1.74 2.27
C PHE A 234 -1.72 1.45 2.73
N ASP A 235 -1.51 0.40 3.52
CA ASP A 235 -0.19 -0.04 4.00
C ASP A 235 0.73 -0.45 2.83
N MET A 236 0.25 -1.31 1.93
CA MET A 236 0.99 -1.69 0.71
C MET A 236 1.32 -0.47 -0.14
N ALA A 237 0.35 0.42 -0.34
CA ALA A 237 0.55 1.62 -1.16
C ALA A 237 1.55 2.58 -0.53
N SER A 238 1.49 2.75 0.79
CA SER A 238 2.42 3.59 1.51
C SER A 238 3.84 3.02 1.50
N ASP A 239 3.99 1.69 1.60
CA ASP A 239 5.28 1.03 1.48
C ASP A 239 5.86 1.18 0.07
N ALA A 240 5.04 0.98 -0.96
CA ALA A 240 5.44 1.15 -2.36
C ALA A 240 5.89 2.60 -2.65
N LEU A 241 5.10 3.59 -2.23
CA LEU A 241 5.43 5.02 -2.37
C LEU A 241 6.71 5.38 -1.63
N PHE A 242 6.85 4.87 -0.39
CA PHE A 242 8.00 5.13 0.47
C PHE A 242 9.33 4.72 -0.19
N THR A 243 9.36 3.66 -0.99
CA THR A 243 10.58 3.28 -1.73
C THR A 243 11.08 4.39 -2.65
N GLY A 244 10.16 5.08 -3.34
CA GLY A 244 10.48 6.21 -4.20
C GLY A 244 10.77 7.47 -3.40
N THR A 245 9.94 7.79 -2.39
CA THR A 245 10.14 8.99 -1.55
C THR A 245 11.48 8.95 -0.82
N SER A 246 11.88 7.79 -0.31
CA SER A 246 13.18 7.63 0.36
C SER A 246 14.37 7.82 -0.59
N ALA A 247 14.19 7.62 -1.90
CA ALA A 247 15.23 7.89 -2.90
C ALA A 247 15.59 9.37 -2.97
N ALA A 248 14.59 10.25 -2.85
CA ALA A 248 14.77 11.71 -2.92
C ALA A 248 15.69 12.25 -1.81
N CYS A 249 15.58 11.73 -0.59
CA CYS A 249 16.47 12.12 0.51
C CYS A 249 17.70 11.22 0.68
N SER A 250 17.86 10.19 -0.15
CA SER A 250 18.78 9.07 0.14
C SER A 250 20.23 9.52 0.34
N GLU A 251 20.71 10.46 -0.47
CA GLU A 251 22.08 10.97 -0.39
C GLU A 251 22.37 11.63 0.97
N GLN A 252 21.40 12.40 1.49
CA GLN A 252 21.54 13.13 2.74
C GLN A 252 21.44 12.20 3.96
N ILE A 253 20.48 11.29 3.96
CA ILE A 253 20.19 10.45 5.14
C ILE A 253 21.11 9.23 5.25
N THR A 254 21.72 8.76 4.15
CA THR A 254 22.51 7.51 4.17
C THR A 254 23.70 7.64 5.10
N SER A 255 24.45 8.75 5.07
CA SER A 255 25.63 8.95 5.92
C SER A 255 25.29 8.90 7.42
N LEU A 256 24.24 9.62 7.83
CA LEU A 256 23.73 9.63 9.20
C LEU A 256 23.21 8.25 9.62
N TRP A 257 22.52 7.57 8.71
CA TRP A 257 22.03 6.23 8.95
C TRP A 257 23.18 5.23 9.17
N LEU A 258 24.24 5.29 8.35
CA LEU A 258 25.43 4.44 8.51
C LEU A 258 26.16 4.68 9.83
N GLN A 259 26.23 5.93 10.29
CA GLN A 259 26.80 6.26 11.59
C GLN A 259 26.11 5.50 12.72
N SER A 260 24.77 5.38 12.67
CA SER A 260 24.02 4.60 13.66
C SER A 260 24.36 3.11 13.65
N TRP A 261 24.80 2.56 12.51
CA TRP A 261 25.20 1.16 12.41
C TRP A 261 26.55 0.86 13.04
N HIS A 262 27.46 1.83 13.12
CA HIS A 262 28.73 1.65 13.85
C HIS A 262 28.52 1.43 15.36
N GLU A 263 27.40 1.88 15.92
CA GLU A 263 27.05 1.67 17.32
C GLU A 263 26.41 0.30 17.60
N VAL A 264 25.92 -0.38 16.56
CA VAL A 264 25.25 -1.68 16.70
C VAL A 264 26.32 -2.79 16.74
N PRO A 265 26.26 -3.73 17.71
CA PRO A 265 27.18 -4.87 17.72
C PRO A 265 27.16 -5.66 16.40
N GLY A 266 28.31 -5.67 15.71
CA GLY A 266 28.44 -6.30 14.38
C GLY A 266 28.02 -5.42 13.20
N GLY A 267 27.53 -4.20 13.45
CA GLY A 267 27.10 -3.28 12.40
C GLY A 267 28.23 -2.78 11.51
N ASP A 268 29.48 -2.75 11.98
CA ASP A 268 30.66 -2.49 11.14
C ASP A 268 30.77 -3.44 9.93
N LEU A 269 30.29 -4.67 10.06
CA LEU A 269 30.25 -5.63 8.95
C LEU A 269 29.17 -5.27 7.92
N MET A 270 28.13 -4.56 8.36
CA MET A 270 27.01 -4.13 7.53
C MET A 270 27.25 -2.76 6.88
N VAL A 271 28.04 -1.87 7.47
CA VAL A 271 28.25 -0.52 6.92
C VAL A 271 28.70 -0.51 5.45
N PRO A 272 29.71 -1.29 5.01
CA PRO A 272 30.10 -1.33 3.59
C PRO A 272 28.98 -1.82 2.65
N VAL A 273 28.08 -2.65 3.19
CA VAL A 273 26.91 -3.17 2.47
C VAL A 273 25.86 -2.09 2.29
N LEU A 274 25.52 -1.45 3.40
CA LEU A 274 24.49 -0.41 3.47
C LEU A 274 24.92 0.85 2.73
N ASP A 275 26.22 1.19 2.74
CA ASP A 275 26.80 2.31 2.00
C ASP A 275 26.64 2.13 0.49
N LYS A 276 26.97 0.95 -0.03
CA LYS A 276 26.78 0.63 -1.47
C LYS A 276 25.32 0.61 -1.90
N MET A 277 24.41 0.22 -1.00
CA MET A 277 22.98 0.17 -1.31
C MET A 277 22.30 1.54 -1.20
N GLY A 278 22.77 2.37 -0.27
CA GLY A 278 22.05 3.55 0.18
C GLY A 278 20.78 3.20 0.97
N PHE A 279 20.25 4.19 1.68
CA PHE A 279 19.01 4.03 2.45
C PHE A 279 17.83 3.60 1.55
N SER A 280 17.64 4.28 0.42
CA SER A 280 16.56 3.99 -0.53
C SER A 280 16.68 2.62 -1.20
N GLY A 281 17.91 2.18 -1.49
CA GLY A 281 18.15 0.84 -2.03
C GLY A 281 17.74 -0.24 -1.04
N VAL A 282 17.96 0.00 0.26
CA VAL A 282 17.51 -0.90 1.33
C VAL A 282 15.98 -0.86 1.46
N ALA A 283 15.35 0.31 1.39
CA ALA A 283 13.88 0.44 1.40
C ALA A 283 13.22 -0.32 0.26
N LEU A 284 13.69 -0.10 -0.98
CA LEU A 284 13.19 -0.79 -2.17
C LEU A 284 13.38 -2.30 -2.06
N MET A 285 14.56 -2.72 -1.66
CA MET A 285 14.89 -4.14 -1.53
C MET A 285 14.01 -4.81 -0.47
N LEU A 286 13.84 -4.20 0.70
CA LEU A 286 12.91 -4.68 1.73
C LEU A 286 11.47 -4.73 1.24
N PHE A 287 11.01 -3.72 0.50
CA PHE A 287 9.65 -3.73 -0.04
C PHE A 287 9.45 -4.92 -0.97
N VAL A 288 10.38 -5.11 -1.92
CA VAL A 288 10.25 -6.18 -2.90
C VAL A 288 10.33 -7.55 -2.24
N THR A 289 11.29 -7.78 -1.36
CA THR A 289 11.56 -9.13 -0.84
C THR A 289 10.75 -9.50 0.39
N ALA A 290 10.34 -8.53 1.20
CA ALA A 290 9.65 -8.77 2.46
C ALA A 290 8.15 -8.52 2.39
N ALA A 291 7.69 -7.63 1.50
CA ALA A 291 6.27 -7.35 1.28
C ALA A 291 5.81 -7.93 -0.05
N TYR A 292 6.32 -7.42 -1.17
CA TYR A 292 5.71 -7.61 -2.48
C TYR A 292 5.80 -9.03 -3.02
N VAL A 293 7.00 -9.61 -3.10
CA VAL A 293 7.21 -10.96 -3.64
C VAL A 293 6.54 -12.04 -2.77
N PRO A 294 6.69 -12.04 -1.43
CA PRO A 294 5.98 -12.98 -0.58
C PRO A 294 4.47 -12.96 -0.80
N GLN A 295 3.88 -11.76 -0.93
CA GLN A 295 2.47 -11.60 -1.21
C GLN A 295 2.09 -12.12 -2.60
N LEU A 296 2.85 -11.75 -3.65
CA LEU A 296 2.61 -12.15 -5.04
C LEU A 296 2.69 -13.67 -5.26
N LEU A 297 3.60 -14.34 -4.56
CA LEU A 297 3.77 -15.79 -4.62
C LEU A 297 2.90 -16.53 -3.59
N CYS A 298 2.17 -15.81 -2.75
CA CYS A 298 1.49 -16.33 -1.57
C CYS A 298 2.42 -17.28 -0.75
N VAL A 299 3.70 -16.91 -0.60
CA VAL A 299 4.71 -17.78 0.03
C VAL A 299 4.34 -18.04 1.49
N TYR A 300 4.32 -19.32 1.84
CA TYR A 300 3.99 -19.80 3.18
C TYR A 300 5.11 -19.44 4.19
N ALA A 301 4.72 -19.09 5.41
CA ALA A 301 5.62 -18.56 6.43
C ALA A 301 6.58 -19.50 7.19
N PRO A 302 6.57 -20.84 7.14
CA PRO A 302 7.70 -21.62 7.63
C PRO A 302 8.93 -21.49 6.71
N PHE A 303 8.78 -20.87 5.53
CA PHE A 303 9.92 -20.36 4.78
C PHE A 303 10.36 -18.98 5.24
N ALA A 304 9.71 -18.30 6.18
CA ALA A 304 10.23 -17.05 6.71
C ALA A 304 11.44 -17.27 7.63
N PRO A 305 11.48 -18.29 8.51
CA PRO A 305 12.71 -18.67 9.21
C PRO A 305 13.84 -19.15 8.29
N VAL A 306 13.57 -19.53 7.04
CA VAL A 306 14.60 -19.90 6.04
C VAL A 306 14.91 -18.72 5.12
N GLY A 307 13.88 -17.98 4.78
CA GLY A 307 13.82 -16.85 3.87
C GLY A 307 14.43 -15.62 4.50
N SER A 308 14.19 -15.32 5.78
CA SER A 308 14.87 -14.23 6.49
C SER A 308 16.38 -14.46 6.62
N PRO A 309 16.89 -15.64 6.99
CA PRO A 309 18.32 -15.91 6.93
C PRO A 309 18.86 -15.96 5.51
N ALA A 310 18.12 -16.52 4.55
CA ALA A 310 18.51 -16.50 3.14
C ALA A 310 18.54 -15.07 2.57
N PHE A 311 17.66 -14.21 3.06
CA PHE A 311 17.55 -12.80 2.73
C PHE A 311 18.68 -12.01 3.38
N ALA A 312 18.99 -12.24 4.65
CA ALA A 312 20.17 -11.67 5.30
C ALA A 312 21.45 -12.13 4.60
N LEU A 313 21.56 -13.42 4.26
CA LEU A 313 22.66 -13.97 3.47
C LEU A 313 22.72 -13.34 2.08
N MET A 314 21.58 -13.13 1.43
CA MET A 314 21.50 -12.43 0.15
C MET A 314 22.05 -11.01 0.29
N ILE A 315 21.59 -10.22 1.26
CA ILE A 315 22.08 -8.84 1.48
C ILE A 315 23.60 -8.84 1.66
N ILE A 316 24.12 -9.77 2.45
CA ILE A 316 25.56 -9.93 2.70
C ILE A 316 26.30 -10.28 1.41
N LEU A 317 25.84 -11.30 0.67
CA LEU A 317 26.48 -11.76 -0.57
C LEU A 317 26.41 -10.71 -1.68
N TRP A 318 25.26 -10.04 -1.80
CA TRP A 318 25.04 -8.96 -2.72
C TRP A 318 26.07 -7.87 -2.51
N ALA A 319 26.23 -7.37 -1.29
CA ALA A 319 27.16 -6.28 -1.10
C ALA A 319 28.64 -6.71 -1.14
N ALA A 320 28.93 -7.94 -0.74
CA ALA A 320 30.28 -8.49 -0.81
C ALA A 320 30.73 -8.73 -2.27
N PHE A 321 29.84 -9.26 -3.13
CA PHE A 321 30.20 -9.78 -4.44
C PHE A 321 29.46 -9.14 -5.62
N GLY A 322 28.57 -8.20 -5.36
CA GLY A 322 27.72 -7.55 -6.35
C GLY A 322 26.31 -8.13 -6.43
N TRP A 323 25.40 -7.36 -7.02
CA TRP A 323 23.97 -7.67 -7.05
C TRP A 323 23.62 -8.97 -7.76
N LEU A 324 24.44 -9.41 -8.73
CA LEU A 324 24.21 -10.63 -9.49
C LEU A 324 24.28 -11.88 -8.60
N GLU A 325 25.22 -11.91 -7.64
CA GLU A 325 25.37 -13.02 -6.70
C GLU A 325 24.22 -13.07 -5.70
N GLY A 326 23.82 -11.90 -5.18
CA GLY A 326 22.63 -11.78 -4.34
C GLY A 326 21.36 -12.26 -5.06
N LEU A 327 21.13 -11.80 -6.28
CA LEU A 327 20.01 -12.23 -7.10
C LEU A 327 20.04 -13.75 -7.37
N THR A 328 21.21 -14.31 -7.61
CA THR A 328 21.37 -15.77 -7.84
C THR A 328 20.94 -16.56 -6.61
N VAL A 329 21.30 -16.12 -5.40
CA VAL A 329 20.85 -16.76 -4.16
C VAL A 329 19.34 -16.63 -3.99
N MET A 330 18.75 -15.48 -4.30
CA MET A 330 17.29 -15.31 -4.25
C MET A 330 16.56 -16.22 -5.22
N VAL A 331 17.00 -16.25 -6.47
CA VAL A 331 16.43 -17.14 -7.48
C VAL A 331 16.59 -18.59 -7.03
N ALA A 332 17.75 -18.98 -6.46
CA ALA A 332 17.96 -20.32 -5.93
C ALA A 332 17.04 -20.63 -4.73
N VAL A 333 16.81 -19.67 -3.83
CA VAL A 333 15.92 -19.82 -2.67
C VAL A 333 14.47 -19.93 -3.11
N TYR A 334 13.98 -19.04 -3.97
CA TYR A 334 12.63 -19.14 -4.51
C TYR A 334 12.45 -20.38 -5.38
N PHE A 335 13.46 -20.73 -6.19
CA PHE A 335 13.44 -21.98 -6.95
C PHE A 335 13.39 -23.19 -6.03
N ALA A 336 14.17 -23.21 -4.94
CA ALA A 336 14.08 -24.26 -3.94
C ALA A 336 12.70 -24.27 -3.27
N VAL A 337 12.18 -23.11 -2.86
CA VAL A 337 10.84 -22.99 -2.26
C VAL A 337 9.78 -23.54 -3.21
N VAL A 338 9.84 -23.20 -4.50
CA VAL A 338 8.84 -23.60 -5.51
C VAL A 338 8.99 -25.06 -5.94
N CYS A 339 10.22 -25.53 -6.16
CA CYS A 339 10.49 -26.85 -6.74
C CYS A 339 10.67 -27.95 -5.71
N THR A 340 10.84 -27.63 -4.42
CA THR A 340 10.90 -28.64 -3.36
C THR A 340 9.52 -29.21 -3.05
N GLU A 341 9.51 -30.40 -2.44
CA GLU A 341 8.28 -31.08 -2.03
C GLU A 341 7.38 -30.23 -1.11
N PRO A 342 7.90 -29.47 -0.13
CA PRO A 342 7.08 -28.54 0.64
C PRO A 342 6.40 -27.46 -0.21
N GLY A 343 7.10 -26.89 -1.20
CA GLY A 343 6.52 -25.94 -2.16
C GLY A 343 5.39 -26.54 -2.99
N ARG A 344 5.61 -27.76 -3.49
CA ARG A 344 4.58 -28.50 -4.23
C ARG A 344 3.36 -28.77 -3.35
N LEU A 345 3.57 -29.20 -2.10
CA LEU A 345 2.49 -29.44 -1.14
C LEU A 345 1.71 -28.15 -0.83
N GLN A 346 2.41 -27.03 -0.69
CA GLN A 346 1.81 -25.70 -0.51
C GLN A 346 0.95 -25.32 -1.71
N MET A 347 1.50 -25.41 -2.92
CA MET A 347 0.78 -25.07 -4.15
C MET A 347 -0.45 -25.97 -4.32
N ASN A 348 -0.35 -27.26 -3.97
CA ASN A 348 -1.47 -28.19 -3.99
C ASN A 348 -2.54 -27.88 -2.92
N ALA A 349 -2.16 -27.36 -1.76
CA ALA A 349 -3.10 -26.91 -0.73
C ALA A 349 -3.83 -25.64 -1.18
N LEU A 350 -3.10 -24.65 -1.70
CA LEU A 350 -3.66 -23.43 -2.27
C LEU A 350 -4.63 -23.76 -3.41
N ARG A 351 -4.20 -24.58 -4.37
CA ARG A 351 -5.03 -25.05 -5.50
C ARG A 351 -6.30 -25.75 -5.04
N ARG A 352 -6.22 -26.63 -4.03
CA ARG A 352 -7.41 -27.32 -3.49
C ARG A 352 -8.43 -26.35 -2.93
N ARG A 353 -7.99 -25.29 -2.24
CA ARG A 353 -8.91 -24.25 -1.74
C ARG A 353 -9.48 -23.36 -2.83
N VAL A 354 -8.68 -23.03 -3.85
CA VAL A 354 -9.18 -22.30 -5.03
C VAL A 354 -10.25 -23.14 -5.73
N ALA A 355 -9.99 -24.45 -5.88
CA ALA A 355 -10.89 -25.39 -6.53
C ALA A 355 -12.15 -25.69 -5.73
N SER A 356 -12.12 -25.59 -4.39
CA SER A 356 -13.32 -25.77 -3.56
C SER A 356 -14.31 -24.61 -3.66
N GLY A 357 -14.04 -23.59 -4.49
CA GLY A 357 -14.91 -22.43 -4.65
C GLY A 357 -15.03 -21.62 -3.36
N ASP A 358 -13.98 -21.64 -2.54
CA ASP A 358 -13.96 -20.93 -1.28
C ASP A 358 -13.91 -19.42 -1.58
N GLU A 359 -15.09 -18.79 -1.56
CA GLU A 359 -15.28 -17.36 -1.77
C GLU A 359 -14.38 -16.54 -0.80
N GLU A 360 -14.05 -17.11 0.37
CA GLU A 360 -13.11 -16.51 1.33
C GLU A 360 -11.64 -16.56 0.86
N LEU A 361 -11.24 -17.51 0.02
CA LEU A 361 -9.91 -17.55 -0.58
C LEU A 361 -9.79 -16.61 -1.79
N VAL A 362 -10.89 -16.41 -2.53
CA VAL A 362 -10.96 -15.37 -3.56
C VAL A 362 -10.84 -13.99 -2.92
N LEU A 363 -11.46 -13.81 -1.75
CA LEU A 363 -11.21 -12.66 -0.88
C LEU A 363 -9.77 -12.67 -0.36
N PHE A 364 -9.18 -13.78 0.09
CA PHE A 364 -7.76 -13.85 0.51
C PHE A 364 -6.74 -13.37 -0.55
N ILE A 365 -7.07 -13.45 -1.86
CA ILE A 365 -6.23 -12.92 -2.94
C ILE A 365 -6.40 -11.38 -3.12
N GLY A 366 -7.33 -10.72 -2.42
CA GLY A 366 -7.52 -9.26 -2.47
C GLY A 366 -8.10 -8.54 -1.24
N ALA A 367 -8.34 -9.24 -0.13
CA ALA A 367 -9.03 -8.81 1.09
C ALA A 367 -8.88 -9.90 2.19
N GLU A 368 -7.85 -9.81 3.04
CA GLU A 368 -7.56 -10.85 4.03
C GLU A 368 -8.48 -10.78 5.26
N VAL A 369 -9.60 -11.52 5.24
CA VAL A 369 -9.96 -12.26 6.46
C VAL A 369 -10.69 -13.56 6.11
N VAL A 370 -10.31 -14.63 6.81
CA VAL A 370 -10.83 -15.99 6.62
C VAL A 370 -11.40 -16.45 7.96
N GLN A 371 -12.56 -17.08 7.95
CA GLN A 371 -13.10 -17.81 9.09
C GLN A 371 -12.95 -19.30 8.76
N LEU A 372 -11.99 -19.98 9.39
CA LEU A 372 -11.66 -21.37 9.06
C LEU A 372 -12.26 -22.31 10.09
N ASP A 373 -13.07 -23.26 9.59
CA ASP A 373 -13.38 -24.51 10.28
C ASP A 373 -12.40 -25.57 9.76
N GLU A 374 -11.28 -25.80 10.45
CA GLU A 374 -10.42 -27.01 10.42
C GLU A 374 -9.17 -26.76 11.32
N GLU A 375 -8.94 -27.58 12.35
CA GLU A 375 -7.85 -27.38 13.35
C GLU A 375 -6.44 -27.32 12.73
N ASP A 376 -6.15 -28.08 11.68
CA ASP A 376 -4.83 -28.09 11.02
C ASP A 376 -4.55 -26.87 10.15
N VAL A 377 -5.60 -26.13 9.80
CA VAL A 377 -5.55 -24.94 8.95
C VAL A 377 -5.23 -23.70 9.78
N GLU A 378 -5.69 -23.67 11.02
CA GLU A 378 -5.49 -22.55 11.93
C GLU A 378 -4.00 -22.34 12.21
N ALA A 379 -3.28 -23.34 12.72
CA ALA A 379 -1.86 -23.19 13.08
C ALA A 379 -1.00 -22.63 11.93
N ARG A 380 -1.36 -22.96 10.69
CA ARG A 380 -0.68 -22.51 9.48
C ARG A 380 -0.87 -21.02 9.20
N MET A 381 -2.10 -20.54 9.31
CA MET A 381 -2.43 -19.14 9.06
C MET A 381 -1.77 -18.20 10.07
N HIS A 382 -1.61 -18.64 11.32
CA HIS A 382 -0.96 -17.83 12.36
C HIS A 382 0.53 -17.61 12.12
N VAL A 383 1.23 -18.62 11.62
CA VAL A 383 2.65 -18.46 11.23
C VAL A 383 2.75 -17.45 10.08
N ILE A 384 1.80 -17.46 9.13
CA ILE A 384 1.73 -16.45 8.05
C ILE A 384 1.53 -15.05 8.60
N ILE A 385 0.51 -14.85 9.44
CA ILE A 385 0.20 -13.55 10.03
C ILE A 385 1.39 -13.04 10.85
N GLY A 386 2.01 -13.90 11.67
CA GLY A 386 3.18 -13.53 12.44
C GLY A 386 4.36 -13.11 11.55
N THR A 387 4.61 -13.84 10.46
CA THR A 387 5.70 -13.50 9.55
C THR A 387 5.46 -12.18 8.86
N LYS A 388 4.25 -11.94 8.36
CA LYS A 388 3.89 -10.65 7.76
C LYS A 388 4.07 -9.53 8.77
N LEU A 389 3.56 -9.71 10.00
CA LEU A 389 3.75 -8.74 11.06
C LEU A 389 5.22 -8.35 11.25
N VAL A 390 6.13 -9.33 11.27
CA VAL A 390 7.56 -9.08 11.52
C VAL A 390 8.31 -8.57 10.28
N LEU A 391 8.16 -9.23 9.13
CA LEU A 391 8.97 -8.95 7.94
C LEU A 391 8.39 -7.86 7.06
N GLU A 392 7.07 -7.86 6.89
CA GLU A 392 6.36 -6.89 6.05
C GLU A 392 6.17 -5.61 6.86
N ASN A 393 5.43 -5.66 7.98
CA ASN A 393 5.05 -4.44 8.67
C ASN A 393 6.14 -3.85 9.56
N LEU A 394 6.71 -4.62 10.50
CA LEU A 394 7.64 -4.05 11.47
C LEU A 394 8.92 -3.51 10.83
N LEU A 395 9.46 -4.22 9.85
CA LEU A 395 10.71 -3.83 9.20
C LEU A 395 10.54 -2.59 8.33
N GLN A 396 9.42 -2.49 7.61
CA GLN A 396 9.06 -1.28 6.84
C GLN A 396 8.77 -0.09 7.75
N LEU A 397 7.97 -0.28 8.80
CA LEU A 397 7.68 0.78 9.78
C LEU A 397 8.93 1.26 10.51
N TRP A 398 9.85 0.35 10.84
CA TRP A 398 11.14 0.71 11.42
C TRP A 398 11.94 1.59 10.45
N LEU A 399 11.92 1.28 9.16
CA LEU A 399 12.62 2.07 8.15
C LEU A 399 11.92 3.41 7.90
N GLN A 400 10.58 3.46 7.78
CA GLN A 400 9.79 4.68 7.63
C GLN A 400 9.95 5.62 8.82
N SER A 401 9.93 5.11 10.05
CA SER A 401 10.17 5.93 11.25
C SER A 401 11.61 6.43 11.33
N SER A 402 12.59 5.66 10.85
CA SER A 402 13.97 6.10 10.74
C SER A 402 14.13 7.18 9.66
N TYR A 403 13.45 7.03 8.53
CA TYR A 403 13.39 8.03 7.48
C TYR A 403 12.84 9.34 8.00
N LEU A 404 11.65 9.32 8.62
CA LEU A 404 11.03 10.52 9.22
C LEU A 404 11.96 11.22 10.20
N SER A 405 12.68 10.45 11.03
CA SER A 405 13.63 10.97 12.01
C SER A 405 14.83 11.65 11.34
N LEU A 406 15.43 11.02 10.33
CA LEU A 406 16.66 11.48 9.67
C LEU A 406 16.45 12.61 8.66
N SER A 407 15.24 12.73 8.10
CA SER A 407 14.87 13.76 7.12
C SER A 407 13.93 14.83 7.71
N PHE A 408 13.74 14.83 9.04
CA PHE A 408 12.76 15.70 9.66
C PHE A 408 12.98 17.18 9.35
N GLU A 409 14.23 17.65 9.44
CA GLU A 409 14.58 19.06 9.23
C GLU A 409 14.40 19.52 7.78
N THR A 410 14.59 18.62 6.82
CA THR A 410 14.55 18.92 5.38
C THR A 410 13.13 18.84 4.82
N MET A 411 12.29 17.97 5.39
CA MET A 411 10.88 17.89 5.03
C MET A 411 10.11 19.15 5.42
N ASP A 412 9.19 19.55 4.54
CA ASP A 412 8.17 20.51 4.87
C ASP A 412 7.10 19.91 5.81
N SER A 413 6.14 20.73 6.22
CA SER A 413 5.09 20.29 7.14
C SER A 413 4.12 19.27 6.50
N PHE A 414 3.97 19.30 5.18
CA PHE A 414 3.07 18.41 4.44
C PHE A 414 3.69 17.02 4.24
N ALA A 415 4.95 16.93 3.81
CA ALA A 415 5.76 15.73 3.74
C ALA A 415 5.87 15.03 5.10
N ARG A 416 6.09 15.79 6.19
CA ARG A 416 6.04 15.23 7.56
C ARG A 416 4.69 14.61 7.87
N LEU A 417 3.59 15.28 7.48
CA LEU A 417 2.23 14.76 7.69
C LEU A 417 1.99 13.50 6.86
N GLN A 418 2.42 13.46 5.60
CA GLN A 418 2.34 12.27 4.74
C GLN A 418 3.08 11.08 5.35
N ALA A 419 4.33 11.29 5.80
CA ALA A 419 5.15 10.26 6.42
C ALA A 419 4.53 9.77 7.75
N MET A 420 4.01 10.67 8.58
CA MET A 420 3.29 10.30 9.80
C MET A 420 2.00 9.51 9.51
N ALA A 421 1.24 9.91 8.49
CA ALA A 421 0.03 9.20 8.09
C ALA A 421 0.35 7.78 7.60
N SER A 422 1.40 7.62 6.79
CA SER A 422 1.95 6.32 6.37
C SER A 422 2.28 5.44 7.57
N ILE A 423 3.10 5.94 8.50
CA ILE A 423 3.48 5.21 9.71
C ILE A 423 2.25 4.88 10.56
N GLY A 424 1.28 5.79 10.67
CA GLY A 424 0.04 5.58 11.40
C GLY A 424 -0.81 4.45 10.81
N VAL A 425 -0.96 4.40 9.49
CA VAL A 425 -1.64 3.31 8.77
C VAL A 425 -0.94 1.98 9.02
N GLY A 426 0.38 1.91 8.83
CA GLY A 426 1.09 0.66 9.03
C GLY A 426 1.08 0.20 10.50
N LEU A 427 1.11 1.11 11.47
CA LEU A 427 0.92 0.79 12.89
C LEU A 427 -0.46 0.19 13.17
N LEU A 428 -1.52 0.69 12.51
CA LEU A 428 -2.87 0.13 12.65
C LEU A 428 -2.96 -1.28 12.04
N VAL A 429 -2.40 -1.48 10.84
CA VAL A 429 -2.38 -2.80 10.18
C VAL A 429 -1.57 -3.80 10.99
N ALA A 430 -0.37 -3.43 11.42
CA ALA A 430 0.49 -4.27 12.25
C ALA A 430 -0.15 -4.57 13.61
N GLY A 431 -0.79 -3.57 14.25
CA GLY A 431 -1.54 -3.76 15.48
C GLY A 431 -2.70 -4.74 15.30
N GLY A 432 -3.44 -4.64 14.19
CA GLY A 432 -4.49 -5.59 13.82
C GLY A 432 -3.97 -7.03 13.68
N LYS A 433 -2.90 -7.23 12.90
CA LYS A 433 -2.23 -8.53 12.74
C LYS A 433 -1.70 -9.08 14.08
N GLY A 434 -1.15 -8.21 14.92
CA GLY A 434 -0.68 -8.55 16.28
C GLY A 434 -1.82 -9.01 17.19
N LEU A 435 -2.97 -8.33 17.17
CA LEU A 435 -4.16 -8.72 17.94
C LEU A 435 -4.73 -10.06 17.46
N GLN A 436 -4.78 -10.31 16.14
CA GLN A 436 -5.19 -11.59 15.58
C GLN A 436 -4.27 -12.73 16.06
N LEU A 437 -2.95 -12.51 16.02
CA LEU A 437 -1.97 -13.48 16.51
C LEU A 437 -2.13 -13.73 18.02
N SER A 438 -2.36 -12.70 18.82
CA SER A 438 -2.60 -12.83 20.26
C SER A 438 -3.90 -13.57 20.59
N ALA A 439 -4.98 -13.30 19.87
CA ALA A 439 -6.27 -13.96 20.09
C ALA A 439 -6.18 -15.48 19.93
N PHE A 440 -5.26 -15.96 19.10
CA PHE A 440 -4.97 -17.37 18.92
C PHE A 440 -3.99 -17.95 19.94
N LEU A 441 -2.89 -17.25 20.20
CA LEU A 441 -1.87 -17.75 21.12
C LEU A 441 -2.37 -17.79 22.57
N LEU A 442 -3.23 -16.86 22.96
CA LEU A 442 -3.69 -16.76 24.34
C LEU A 442 -4.49 -18.00 24.81
N PRO A 443 -5.47 -18.54 24.06
CA PRO A 443 -6.10 -19.82 24.40
C PRO A 443 -5.13 -21.00 24.53
N ILE A 444 -4.10 -21.07 23.67
CA ILE A 444 -3.08 -22.14 23.72
C ILE A 444 -2.26 -22.03 25.01
N LEU A 445 -1.86 -20.82 25.37
CA LEU A 445 -1.10 -20.54 26.60
C LEU A 445 -1.93 -20.72 27.88
N MET A 446 -3.23 -20.45 27.80
CA MET A 446 -4.17 -20.56 28.92
C MET A 446 -4.73 -21.98 29.08
N LYS A 447 -4.48 -22.89 28.12
CA LYS A 447 -4.92 -24.28 28.23
C LYS A 447 -4.19 -24.94 29.40
N ASP A 448 -4.95 -25.61 30.26
CA ASP A 448 -4.48 -26.16 31.53
C ASP A 448 -3.16 -26.95 31.33
N PRO A 449 -2.06 -26.58 32.01
CA PRO A 449 -0.75 -27.20 31.77
C PRO A 449 -0.75 -28.72 32.00
N GLY A 450 -1.70 -29.22 32.81
CA GLY A 450 -1.91 -30.65 33.01
C GLY A 450 -2.47 -31.41 31.79
N SER A 451 -3.19 -30.73 30.89
CA SER A 451 -3.69 -31.32 29.64
C SER A 451 -2.60 -31.41 28.57
N VAL A 452 -1.70 -30.43 28.51
CA VAL A 452 -0.61 -30.37 27.51
C VAL A 452 0.42 -31.48 27.72
N CYS A 453 0.67 -31.87 28.97
CA CYS A 453 1.60 -32.97 29.27
C CYS A 453 1.11 -34.36 28.84
N ARG A 454 -0.19 -34.53 28.55
CA ARG A 454 -0.74 -35.86 28.23
C ARG A 454 -0.58 -36.22 26.75
N ASP A 455 -0.69 -35.23 25.87
CA ASP A 455 -0.56 -35.36 24.41
C ASP A 455 0.57 -34.45 23.93
N PHE A 456 1.80 -34.78 24.35
CA PHE A 456 2.98 -33.97 24.03
C PHE A 456 3.30 -34.06 22.53
N ASP A 457 2.85 -33.07 21.77
CA ASP A 457 3.32 -32.83 20.41
C ASP A 457 4.51 -31.84 20.45
N PRO A 458 5.76 -32.29 20.25
CA PRO A 458 6.94 -31.42 20.25
C PRO A 458 6.87 -30.33 19.18
N LEU A 459 6.15 -30.58 18.07
CA LEU A 459 5.99 -29.59 17.01
C LEU A 459 5.11 -28.43 17.48
N LEU A 460 4.00 -28.72 18.15
CA LEU A 460 3.09 -27.70 18.67
C LEU A 460 3.77 -26.84 19.74
N LEU A 461 4.58 -27.45 20.62
CA LEU A 461 5.37 -26.71 21.61
C LEU A 461 6.38 -25.77 20.94
N PHE A 462 7.11 -26.28 19.95
CA PHE A 462 8.10 -25.49 19.19
C PHE A 462 7.43 -24.31 18.46
N LEU A 463 6.31 -24.56 17.79
CA LEU A 463 5.50 -23.53 17.14
C LEU A 463 4.94 -22.51 18.14
N GLY A 464 4.51 -22.95 19.32
CA GLY A 464 4.05 -22.07 20.40
C GLY A 464 5.15 -21.13 20.90
N VAL A 465 6.36 -21.64 21.11
CA VAL A 465 7.53 -20.83 21.51
C VAL A 465 7.87 -19.80 20.42
N ILE A 466 7.88 -20.22 19.15
CA ILE A 466 8.10 -19.30 18.02
C ILE A 466 7.01 -18.24 17.99
N GLY A 467 5.73 -18.63 18.09
CA GLY A 467 4.60 -17.72 18.08
C GLY A 467 4.68 -16.68 19.19
N VAL A 468 5.02 -17.08 20.42
CA VAL A 468 5.23 -16.16 21.54
C VAL A 468 6.40 -15.22 21.26
N GLY A 469 7.52 -15.73 20.75
CA GLY A 469 8.67 -14.92 20.38
C GLY A 469 8.32 -13.86 19.33
N MET A 470 7.58 -14.25 18.29
CA MET A 470 7.11 -13.35 17.24
C MET A 470 6.10 -12.32 17.78
N MET A 471 5.23 -12.71 18.70
CA MET A 471 4.29 -11.79 19.36
C MET A 471 5.03 -10.74 20.20
N LEU A 472 6.02 -11.16 21.01
CA LEU A 472 6.82 -10.24 21.82
C LEU A 472 7.67 -9.32 20.96
N ALA A 473 8.30 -9.84 19.89
CA ALA A 473 9.02 -9.04 18.91
C ALA A 473 8.08 -8.07 18.17
N GLY A 474 6.88 -8.55 17.81
CA GLY A 474 5.76 -7.80 17.25
C GLY A 474 5.44 -6.55 18.06
N PHE A 475 4.90 -6.73 19.27
CA PHE A 475 4.50 -5.61 20.13
C PHE A 475 5.67 -4.78 20.62
N GLY A 476 6.81 -5.40 20.92
CA GLY A 476 8.03 -4.68 21.30
C GLY A 476 8.52 -3.75 20.19
N GLY A 477 8.51 -4.24 18.94
CA GLY A 477 8.84 -3.47 17.75
C GLY A 477 7.86 -2.32 17.53
N LEU A 478 6.55 -2.56 17.63
CA LEU A 478 5.53 -1.51 17.50
C LEU A 478 5.67 -0.42 18.57
N ALA A 479 5.85 -0.82 19.83
CA ALA A 479 6.09 0.12 20.92
C ALA A 479 7.36 0.93 20.68
N TRP A 480 8.41 0.31 20.14
CA TRP A 480 9.65 0.97 19.78
C TRP A 480 9.46 2.00 18.65
N ILE A 481 8.75 1.64 17.58
CA ILE A 481 8.42 2.56 16.48
C ILE A 481 7.62 3.77 16.99
N VAL A 482 6.58 3.54 17.80
CA VAL A 482 5.79 4.62 18.40
C VAL A 482 6.67 5.53 19.26
N ALA A 483 7.54 4.96 20.10
CA ALA A 483 8.48 5.74 20.89
C ALA A 483 9.38 6.59 19.98
N LYS A 484 9.96 6.00 18.91
CA LYS A 484 10.75 6.72 17.91
C LYS A 484 9.99 7.94 17.38
N VAL A 485 8.78 7.75 16.86
CA VAL A 485 7.95 8.84 16.30
C VAL A 485 7.68 9.94 17.34
N VAL A 486 7.37 9.58 18.59
CA VAL A 486 7.17 10.57 19.67
C VAL A 486 8.45 11.35 19.95
N PHE A 487 9.59 10.69 19.98
CA PHE A 487 10.88 11.32 20.27
C PHE A 487 11.45 12.13 19.11
N VAL A 488 11.03 11.89 17.86
CA VAL A 488 11.32 12.79 16.73
C VAL A 488 10.90 14.23 17.06
N PHE A 489 9.77 14.44 17.74
CA PHE A 489 9.29 15.78 18.11
C PHE A 489 9.88 16.32 19.43
N ARG A 490 10.59 15.48 20.20
CA ARG A 490 11.10 15.84 21.54
C ARG A 490 12.60 16.07 21.56
N CYS A 491 13.35 15.33 20.74
CA CYS A 491 14.79 15.47 20.62
C CYS A 491 15.10 16.65 19.70
N GLU A 492 16.08 17.48 20.08
CA GLU A 492 16.52 18.61 19.25
C GLU A 492 17.12 18.17 17.92
N SER A 493 17.77 17.00 17.89
CA SER A 493 18.29 16.38 16.66
C SER A 493 17.25 15.62 15.86
N HIS A 494 16.01 15.48 16.37
CA HIS A 494 14.99 14.60 15.83
C HIS A 494 15.37 13.11 15.77
N VAL A 495 16.53 12.72 16.31
CA VAL A 495 17.05 11.34 16.32
C VAL A 495 17.02 10.76 17.72
N TRP A 496 16.41 9.58 17.84
CA TRP A 496 16.30 8.84 19.09
C TRP A 496 16.60 7.35 18.93
N ASN A 497 17.34 6.80 19.89
CA ASN A 497 17.66 5.39 19.98
C ASN A 497 17.29 4.82 21.35
N LEU A 498 16.96 3.53 21.41
CA LEU A 498 16.48 2.87 22.62
C LEU A 498 17.54 2.83 23.72
N THR A 499 18.82 2.74 23.34
CA THR A 499 19.96 2.61 24.28
C THR A 499 20.57 3.94 24.67
N THR A 500 20.67 4.89 23.74
CA THR A 500 21.36 6.18 23.94
C THR A 500 20.41 7.35 24.19
N GLY A 501 19.11 7.20 23.95
CA GLY A 501 18.14 8.29 24.09
C GLY A 501 18.18 9.26 22.90
N CYS A 502 18.01 10.55 23.17
CA CYS A 502 18.18 11.59 22.15
C CYS A 502 19.66 11.73 21.79
N VAL A 503 19.98 11.60 20.50
CA VAL A 503 21.35 11.74 19.98
C VAL A 503 21.65 13.23 19.78
N SER A 504 22.87 13.70 20.10
CA SER A 504 23.26 15.09 19.86
C SER A 504 23.69 15.26 18.39
N PRO A 505 23.39 16.37 17.71
CA PRO A 505 23.86 16.61 16.34
C PRO A 505 25.39 16.82 16.23
N GLU A 506 26.11 16.98 17.35
CA GLU A 506 27.56 17.27 17.36
C GLU A 506 28.48 16.04 17.32
N THR A 507 27.94 14.82 17.31
CA THR A 507 28.72 13.56 17.24
C THR A 507 28.74 12.99 15.84
#